data_AF-A0A183M6D7-F1
#
_entry.id   AF-A0A183M6D7-F1
#
_cell.length_a   1.000
_cell.length_b   1.000
_cell.length_c   1.000
_cell.angle_alpha   90.00
_cell.angle_beta   90.00
_cell.angle_gamma   90.00
#
_symmetry.space_group_name_H-M   'P 1'
#
loop_
_entity.id
_entity.type
_entity.pdbx_description
1 polymer ?
#
loop_
_entity_poly.entity_id
_entity_poly.type
_entity_poly.pdbx_seq_one_letter_code
_entity_poly.pdbx_strand_id
1 'polypeptide(L)'
;MEMEAKRRKERAEEEWREYEEFRRGEREKEEEEIRQLRERRERRKMEREEEEKRLAELRQIEDQKRRAEEEERQRKKREEEQRKREERERKKKEWEERKNANRPNFVITKKEPGAQETEEEKKEEVTKSKEQLEAEKRAILEQRIQPLNISGFNADQLKNKAKELHDLICRLEGDIYDLSQRFTRQSYDMQELAERARQINKG
;
A
#
# COMPACT_ATOMS: atom_id res chain seq x y z
N MET A 1 -36.89 -10.17 74.27
CA MET A 1 -35.85 -9.19 73.87
C MET A 1 -34.66 -9.87 73.18
N GLU A 2 -34.04 -10.89 73.75
CA GLU A 2 -32.83 -11.54 73.17
C GLU A 2 -33.08 -12.25 71.82
N MET A 3 -34.19 -12.98 71.69
CA MET A 3 -34.61 -13.63 70.44
C MET A 3 -34.89 -12.63 69.30
N GLU A 4 -35.37 -11.45 69.63
CA GLU A 4 -35.72 -10.41 68.67
C GLU A 4 -34.47 -9.67 68.16
N ALA A 5 -33.49 -9.46 69.05
CA ALA A 5 -32.17 -8.96 68.68
C ALA A 5 -31.42 -9.95 67.77
N LYS A 6 -31.54 -11.27 68.02
CA LYS A 6 -30.95 -12.30 67.16
C LYS A 6 -31.56 -12.32 65.76
N ARG A 7 -32.89 -12.27 65.65
CA ARG A 7 -33.60 -12.17 64.35
C ARG A 7 -33.32 -10.88 63.58
N ARG A 8 -32.93 -9.79 64.27
CA ARG A 8 -32.52 -8.54 63.62
C ARG A 8 -31.09 -8.63 63.07
N LYS A 9 -30.18 -9.32 63.78
CA LYS A 9 -28.83 -9.61 63.30
C LYS A 9 -28.83 -10.57 62.11
N GLU A 10 -29.59 -11.67 62.19
CA GLU A 10 -29.71 -12.63 61.07
C GLU A 10 -30.23 -11.95 59.80
N ARG A 11 -31.26 -11.10 59.90
CA ARG A 11 -31.75 -10.32 58.75
C ARG A 11 -30.72 -9.35 58.18
N ALA A 12 -29.95 -8.66 59.03
CA ALA A 12 -28.89 -7.77 58.56
C ALA A 12 -27.73 -8.54 57.90
N GLU A 13 -27.42 -9.75 58.38
CA GLU A 13 -26.43 -10.63 57.76
C GLU A 13 -26.91 -11.21 56.43
N GLU A 14 -28.20 -11.51 56.30
CA GLU A 14 -28.83 -11.92 55.03
C GLU A 14 -28.83 -10.78 54.02
N GLU A 15 -29.27 -9.58 54.41
CA GLU A 15 -29.22 -8.37 53.57
C GLU A 15 -27.78 -8.04 53.11
N TRP A 16 -26.79 -8.22 54.00
CA TRP A 16 -25.38 -8.03 53.65
C TRP A 16 -24.88 -9.06 52.62
N ARG A 17 -25.25 -10.34 52.79
CA ARG A 17 -24.89 -11.41 51.83
C ARG A 17 -25.52 -11.18 50.47
N GLU A 18 -26.81 -10.82 50.43
CA GLU A 18 -27.50 -10.48 49.18
C GLU A 18 -26.84 -9.28 48.47
N TYR A 19 -26.43 -8.26 49.23
CA TYR A 19 -25.69 -7.11 48.68
C TYR A 19 -24.31 -7.51 48.13
N GLU A 20 -23.57 -8.38 48.83
CA GLU A 20 -22.28 -8.90 48.34
C GLU A 20 -22.43 -9.73 47.07
N GLU A 21 -23.44 -10.61 47.01
CA GLU A 21 -23.74 -11.41 45.82
C GLU A 21 -24.16 -10.53 44.63
N PHE A 22 -25.01 -9.53 44.88
CA PHE A 22 -25.40 -8.55 43.86
C PHE A 22 -24.19 -7.80 43.31
N ARG A 23 -23.32 -7.29 44.19
CA ARG A 23 -22.09 -6.57 43.80
C ARG A 23 -21.09 -7.49 43.08
N ARG A 24 -21.04 -8.78 43.42
CA ARG A 24 -20.22 -9.77 42.72
C ARG A 24 -20.75 -10.01 41.31
N GLY A 25 -22.06 -10.19 41.15
CA GLY A 25 -22.69 -10.38 39.84
C GLY A 25 -22.54 -9.16 38.92
N GLU A 26 -22.63 -7.95 39.45
CA GLU A 26 -22.37 -6.71 38.69
C GLU A 26 -20.93 -6.66 38.16
N ARG A 27 -19.94 -6.97 39.01
CA ARG A 27 -18.53 -7.02 38.58
C ARG A 27 -18.28 -8.09 37.52
N GLU A 28 -18.88 -9.26 37.68
CA GLU A 28 -18.74 -10.36 36.73
C GLU A 28 -19.31 -9.99 35.36
N LYS A 29 -20.48 -9.33 35.31
CA LYS A 29 -21.06 -8.82 34.06
C LYS A 29 -20.17 -7.76 33.40
N GLU A 30 -19.65 -6.83 34.18
CA GLU A 30 -18.76 -5.77 33.67
C GLU A 30 -17.44 -6.36 33.15
N GLU A 31 -16.85 -7.32 33.87
CA GLU A 31 -15.64 -8.04 33.43
C GLU A 31 -15.90 -8.85 32.15
N GLU A 32 -17.06 -9.48 32.02
CA GLU A 32 -17.44 -10.22 30.83
C GLU A 32 -17.64 -9.30 29.63
N GLU A 33 -18.29 -8.15 29.81
CA GLU A 33 -18.45 -7.14 28.75
C GLU A 33 -17.09 -6.59 28.29
N ILE A 34 -16.20 -6.25 29.24
CA ILE A 34 -14.83 -5.83 28.93
C ILE A 34 -14.07 -6.92 28.16
N ARG A 35 -14.24 -8.19 28.55
CA ARG A 35 -13.61 -9.32 27.85
C ARG A 35 -14.12 -9.43 26.42
N GLN A 36 -15.43 -9.38 26.20
CA GLN A 36 -16.03 -9.43 24.86
C GLN A 36 -15.58 -8.25 23.98
N LEU A 37 -15.47 -7.05 24.55
CA LEU A 37 -14.98 -5.87 23.83
C LEU A 37 -13.51 -6.02 23.42
N ARG A 38 -12.66 -6.56 24.31
CA ARG A 38 -11.25 -6.88 23.99
C ARG A 38 -11.15 -7.93 22.90
N GLU A 39 -11.92 -9.01 22.99
CA GLU A 39 -11.94 -10.06 21.97
C GLU A 39 -12.39 -9.54 20.61
N ARG A 40 -13.44 -8.70 20.56
CA ARG A 40 -13.86 -8.03 19.31
C ARG A 40 -12.79 -7.09 18.75
N ARG A 41 -12.00 -6.44 19.60
CA ARG A 41 -10.90 -5.57 19.17
C ARG A 41 -9.77 -6.40 18.56
N GLU A 42 -9.35 -7.48 19.24
CA GLU A 42 -8.33 -8.39 18.73
C GLU A 42 -8.78 -9.08 17.43
N ARG A 43 -10.03 -9.53 17.35
CA ARG A 43 -10.60 -10.12 16.11
C ARG A 43 -10.53 -9.14 14.94
N ARG A 44 -10.92 -7.87 15.15
CA ARG A 44 -10.81 -6.82 14.13
C ARG A 44 -9.37 -6.49 13.74
N LYS A 45 -8.42 -6.64 14.66
CA LYS A 45 -7.00 -6.45 14.39
C LYS A 45 -6.44 -7.61 13.57
N MET A 46 -6.80 -8.84 13.91
CA MET A 46 -6.43 -10.05 13.16
C MET A 46 -7.00 -10.03 11.74
N GLU A 47 -8.28 -9.68 11.56
CA GLU A 47 -8.90 -9.54 10.23
C GLU A 47 -8.16 -8.50 9.37
N ARG A 48 -7.78 -7.36 9.96
CA ARG A 48 -6.99 -6.33 9.27
C ARG A 48 -5.59 -6.82 8.90
N GLU A 49 -4.91 -7.53 9.79
CA GLU A 49 -3.58 -8.07 9.52
C GLU A 49 -3.62 -9.14 8.43
N GLU A 50 -4.66 -9.98 8.39
CA GLU A 50 -4.87 -10.95 7.31
C GLU A 50 -5.16 -10.28 5.97
N GLU A 51 -6.01 -9.25 5.94
CA GLU A 51 -6.32 -8.49 4.73
C GLU A 51 -5.08 -7.77 4.19
N GLU A 52 -4.28 -7.16 5.06
CA GLU A 52 -3.02 -6.52 4.70
C GLU A 52 -2.00 -7.52 4.14
N LYS A 53 -1.87 -8.71 4.78
CA LYS A 53 -1.00 -9.79 4.27
C LYS A 53 -1.44 -10.26 2.88
N ARG A 54 -2.74 -10.49 2.66
CA ARG A 54 -3.26 -10.89 1.33
C ARG A 54 -2.99 -9.82 0.27
N LEU A 55 -3.20 -8.55 0.60
CA LEU A 55 -2.94 -7.46 -0.34
C LEU A 55 -1.44 -7.31 -0.64
N ALA A 56 -0.58 -7.48 0.38
CA ALA A 56 0.87 -7.47 0.21
C ALA A 56 1.36 -8.63 -0.67
N GLU A 57 0.81 -9.83 -0.49
CA GLU A 57 1.12 -10.99 -1.30
C GLU A 57 0.70 -10.79 -2.77
N LEU A 58 -0.51 -10.27 -3.01
CA LEU A 58 -0.97 -9.93 -4.36
C LEU A 58 -0.06 -8.91 -5.05
N ARG A 59 0.37 -7.86 -4.33
CA ARG A 59 1.32 -6.87 -4.86
C ARG A 59 2.69 -7.48 -5.17
N GLN A 60 3.19 -8.38 -4.32
CA GLN A 60 4.45 -9.07 -4.58
C GLN A 60 4.36 -9.96 -5.82
N ILE A 61 3.25 -10.67 -6.03
CA ILE A 61 3.02 -11.49 -7.22
C ILE A 61 2.95 -10.62 -8.47
N GLU A 62 2.24 -9.48 -8.41
CA GLU A 62 2.14 -8.53 -9.52
C GLU A 62 3.50 -7.91 -9.86
N ASP A 63 4.28 -7.50 -8.86
CA ASP A 63 5.63 -6.96 -9.04
C ASP A 63 6.59 -8.01 -9.62
N GLN A 64 6.51 -9.26 -9.17
CA GLN A 64 7.30 -10.36 -9.74
C GLN A 64 6.93 -10.63 -11.20
N LYS A 65 5.63 -10.64 -11.53
CA LYS A 65 5.17 -10.79 -12.92
C LYS A 65 5.66 -9.65 -13.81
N ARG A 66 5.57 -8.41 -13.35
CA ARG A 66 6.06 -7.24 -14.08
C ARG A 66 7.57 -7.32 -14.32
N ARG A 67 8.36 -7.69 -13.31
CA ARG A 67 9.82 -7.88 -13.47
C ARG A 67 10.15 -9.00 -14.45
N ALA A 68 9.44 -10.13 -14.39
CA ALA A 68 9.64 -11.23 -15.33
C ALA A 68 9.30 -10.84 -16.78
N GLU A 69 8.21 -10.09 -16.99
CA GLU A 69 7.82 -9.57 -18.31
C GLU A 69 8.83 -8.55 -18.86
N GLU A 70 9.34 -7.65 -18.01
CA GLU A 70 10.39 -6.70 -18.38
C GLU A 70 11.70 -7.41 -18.75
N GLU A 71 12.12 -8.42 -17.99
CA GLU A 71 13.30 -9.24 -18.31
C GLU A 71 13.13 -10.02 -19.61
N GLU A 72 11.96 -10.60 -19.86
CA GLU A 72 11.68 -11.30 -21.12
C GLU A 72 11.69 -10.33 -22.32
N ARG A 73 11.10 -9.14 -22.16
CA ARG A 73 11.11 -8.10 -23.19
C ARG A 73 12.52 -7.59 -23.48
N GLN A 74 13.33 -7.38 -22.44
CA GLN A 74 14.74 -7.01 -22.59
C GLN A 74 15.55 -8.11 -23.27
N ARG A 75 15.32 -9.38 -22.92
CA ARG A 75 15.98 -10.51 -23.57
C ARG A 75 15.63 -10.58 -25.07
N LYS A 76 14.34 -10.48 -25.43
CA LYS A 76 13.90 -10.44 -26.84
C LYS A 76 14.54 -9.29 -27.61
N LYS A 77 14.61 -8.09 -27.00
CA LYS A 77 15.25 -6.92 -27.62
C LYS A 77 16.74 -7.14 -27.87
N ARG A 78 17.46 -7.75 -26.91
CA ARG A 78 18.89 -8.08 -27.06
C ARG A 78 19.13 -9.14 -28.15
N GLU A 79 18.30 -10.17 -28.22
CA GLU A 79 18.38 -11.21 -29.27
C GLU A 79 18.08 -10.62 -30.67
N GLU A 80 17.11 -9.71 -30.79
CA GLU A 80 16.80 -9.03 -32.05
C GLU A 80 17.92 -8.07 -32.48
N GLU A 81 18.49 -7.29 -31.56
CA GLU A 81 19.64 -6.43 -31.83
C GLU A 81 20.88 -7.23 -32.24
N GLN A 82 21.14 -8.38 -31.61
CA GLN A 82 22.23 -9.28 -32.01
C GLN A 82 22.03 -9.80 -33.43
N ARG A 83 20.83 -10.31 -33.76
CA ARG A 83 20.51 -10.77 -35.13
C ARG A 83 20.68 -9.64 -36.16
N LYS A 84 20.21 -8.43 -35.85
CA LYS A 84 20.34 -7.27 -36.74
C LYS A 84 21.80 -6.83 -36.90
N ARG A 85 22.62 -6.96 -35.86
CA ARG A 85 24.06 -6.67 -35.90
C ARG A 85 24.81 -7.71 -36.73
N GLU A 86 24.50 -8.99 -36.58
CA GLU A 86 25.06 -10.09 -37.40
C GLU A 86 24.68 -9.95 -38.87
N GLU A 87 23.43 -9.57 -39.18
CA GLU A 87 22.99 -9.33 -40.56
C GLU A 87 23.72 -8.13 -41.20
N ARG A 88 23.92 -7.04 -40.43
CA ARG A 88 24.71 -5.87 -40.86
C ARG A 88 26.17 -6.22 -41.09
N GLU A 89 26.79 -6.98 -40.19
CA GLU A 89 28.16 -7.48 -40.33
C GLU A 89 28.32 -8.36 -41.57
N ARG A 90 27.35 -9.27 -41.83
CA ARG A 90 27.34 -10.12 -43.02
C ARG A 90 27.19 -9.31 -44.30
N LYS A 91 26.24 -8.37 -44.36
CA LYS A 91 26.07 -7.45 -45.50
C LYS A 91 27.30 -6.57 -45.71
N LYS A 92 27.97 -6.12 -44.65
CA LYS A 92 29.20 -5.34 -44.74
C LYS A 92 30.36 -6.17 -45.29
N LYS A 93 30.52 -7.42 -44.84
CA LYS A 93 31.53 -8.35 -45.38
C LYS A 93 31.28 -8.65 -46.86
N GLU A 94 30.04 -8.93 -47.25
CA GLU A 94 29.65 -9.17 -48.64
C GLU A 94 29.90 -7.93 -49.53
N TRP A 95 29.62 -6.72 -49.02
CA TRP A 95 29.93 -5.48 -49.72
C TRP A 95 31.43 -5.22 -49.83
N GLU A 96 32.22 -5.51 -48.78
CA GLU A 96 33.68 -5.38 -48.83
C GLU A 96 34.34 -6.39 -49.77
N GLU A 97 33.87 -7.64 -49.82
CA GLU A 97 34.31 -8.63 -50.82
C GLU A 97 33.98 -8.17 -52.24
N ARG A 98 32.77 -7.63 -52.46
CA ARG A 98 32.36 -7.08 -53.76
C ARG A 98 33.14 -5.81 -54.14
N LYS A 99 33.56 -5.00 -53.17
CA LYS A 99 34.40 -3.81 -53.38
C LYS A 99 35.86 -4.17 -53.64
N ASN A 100 36.37 -5.25 -53.03
CA ASN A 100 37.72 -5.73 -53.30
C ASN A 100 37.86 -6.37 -54.68
N ALA A 101 36.76 -6.82 -55.29
CA ALA A 101 36.74 -7.30 -56.67
C ALA A 101 36.82 -6.18 -57.74
N ASN A 102 36.66 -4.90 -57.36
CA ASN A 102 36.70 -3.80 -58.33
C ASN A 102 37.22 -2.48 -57.69
N ARG A 103 38.55 -2.25 -57.74
CA ARG A 103 39.16 -0.97 -57.34
C ARG A 103 39.74 -0.22 -58.53
N PRO A 104 39.21 0.97 -58.88
CA PRO A 104 39.99 2.10 -59.38
C PRO A 104 40.57 2.89 -58.19
N ASN A 105 41.82 3.32 -58.33
CA ASN A 105 42.65 3.89 -57.28
C ASN A 105 42.46 5.42 -57.18
N PHE A 106 41.68 5.92 -56.22
CA PHE A 106 41.70 7.36 -55.86
C PHE A 106 41.60 7.60 -54.35
N VAL A 107 42.40 8.57 -53.89
CA VAL A 107 42.62 8.96 -52.49
C VAL A 107 41.55 9.98 -52.09
N ILE A 108 40.77 9.67 -51.04
CA ILE A 108 39.82 10.60 -50.41
C ILE A 108 40.25 10.81 -48.96
N THR A 109 40.57 12.05 -48.63
CA THR A 109 40.92 12.53 -47.29
C THR A 109 39.65 12.65 -46.42
N LYS A 110 39.68 12.01 -45.24
CA LYS A 110 38.61 12.06 -44.23
C LYS A 110 38.71 13.34 -43.40
N LYS A 111 37.55 13.95 -43.11
CA LYS A 111 37.38 14.97 -42.07
C LYS A 111 36.25 14.51 -41.14
N GLU A 112 36.54 14.41 -39.85
CA GLU A 112 35.60 14.03 -38.78
C GLU A 112 34.60 15.15 -38.49
N PRO A 113 33.45 14.81 -37.89
CA PRO A 113 32.95 15.62 -36.78
C PRO A 113 32.64 14.76 -35.56
N GLY A 114 33.18 15.17 -34.42
CA GLY A 114 32.84 14.64 -33.11
C GLY A 114 31.42 15.06 -32.70
N ALA A 115 30.67 14.11 -32.15
CA ALA A 115 29.42 14.35 -31.45
C ALA A 115 29.68 14.12 -29.96
N GLN A 116 29.70 15.20 -29.18
CA GLN A 116 29.57 15.15 -27.73
C GLN A 116 28.07 15.03 -27.41
N GLU A 117 27.64 13.84 -26.98
CA GLU A 117 26.35 13.66 -26.33
C GLU A 117 26.45 14.20 -24.90
N THR A 118 25.66 15.22 -24.60
CA THR A 118 25.51 15.82 -23.26
C THR A 118 24.74 14.86 -22.35
N GLU A 119 25.39 14.46 -21.27
CA GLU A 119 24.92 13.50 -20.27
C GLU A 119 24.13 14.18 -19.13
N GLU A 120 23.35 15.22 -19.42
CA GLU A 120 22.65 16.03 -18.40
C GLU A 120 21.14 15.73 -18.27
N GLU A 121 20.54 14.93 -19.16
CA GLU A 121 19.09 14.67 -19.14
C GLU A 121 18.66 13.42 -18.35
N LYS A 122 19.59 12.70 -17.70
CA LYS A 122 19.30 11.40 -17.04
C LYS A 122 19.06 11.47 -15.52
N LYS A 123 18.77 12.64 -14.95
CA LYS A 123 18.50 12.79 -13.51
C LYS A 123 17.08 13.22 -13.15
N GLU A 124 16.19 13.37 -14.13
CA GLU A 124 14.76 13.66 -13.90
C GLU A 124 13.85 12.43 -14.04
N GLU A 125 14.40 11.25 -14.29
CA GLU A 125 13.64 10.01 -14.19
C GLU A 125 13.65 9.53 -12.73
N VAL A 126 12.48 9.56 -12.06
CA VAL A 126 11.95 8.53 -11.12
C VAL A 126 10.88 9.10 -10.16
N THR A 127 10.68 10.42 -10.07
CA THR A 127 9.52 10.97 -9.36
C THR A 127 8.48 11.45 -10.36
N LYS A 128 7.32 10.77 -10.41
CA LYS A 128 6.14 11.26 -11.14
C LYS A 128 5.95 12.75 -10.80
N SER A 129 5.72 13.58 -11.82
CA SER A 129 5.48 15.01 -11.59
C SER A 129 4.32 15.20 -10.62
N LYS A 130 4.36 16.24 -9.79
CA LYS A 130 3.29 16.56 -8.83
C LYS A 130 1.91 16.60 -9.51
N GLU A 131 1.87 17.10 -10.74
CA GLU A 131 0.66 17.16 -11.57
C GLU A 131 0.17 15.76 -12.00
N GLN A 132 1.09 14.85 -12.32
CA GLN A 132 0.76 13.46 -12.64
C GLN A 132 0.22 12.71 -11.41
N LEU A 133 0.80 12.94 -10.23
CA LEU A 133 0.32 12.36 -8.97
C LEU A 133 -1.08 12.88 -8.59
N GLU A 134 -1.33 14.17 -8.77
CA GLU A 134 -2.66 14.76 -8.53
C GLU A 134 -3.70 14.26 -9.54
N ALA A 135 -3.33 14.11 -10.82
CA ALA A 135 -4.18 13.53 -11.84
C ALA A 135 -4.52 12.06 -11.56
N GLU A 136 -3.52 11.24 -11.20
CA GLU A 136 -3.73 9.85 -10.78
C GLU A 136 -4.64 9.76 -9.55
N LYS A 137 -4.39 10.60 -8.53
CA LYS A 137 -5.25 10.66 -7.34
C LYS A 137 -6.69 10.99 -7.71
N ARG A 138 -6.90 11.97 -8.59
CA ARG A 138 -8.24 12.37 -9.04
C ARG A 138 -8.93 11.24 -9.79
N ALA A 139 -8.24 10.58 -10.70
CA ALA A 139 -8.77 9.44 -11.46
C ALA A 139 -9.17 8.27 -10.53
N ILE A 140 -8.33 7.94 -9.53
CA ILE A 140 -8.64 6.90 -8.55
C ILE A 140 -9.86 7.27 -7.70
N LEU A 141 -9.95 8.53 -7.27
CA LEU A 141 -11.09 9.00 -6.49
C LEU A 141 -12.38 8.94 -7.30
N GLU A 142 -12.35 9.34 -8.56
CA GLU A 142 -13.51 9.28 -9.47
C GLU A 142 -13.95 7.83 -9.74
N GLN A 143 -13.00 6.91 -9.87
CA GLN A 143 -13.30 5.47 -10.00
C GLN A 143 -13.93 4.89 -8.74
N ARG A 144 -13.50 5.32 -7.54
CA ARG A 144 -13.98 4.80 -6.25
C ARG A 144 -15.30 5.44 -5.81
N ILE A 145 -15.49 6.72 -6.08
CA ILE A 145 -16.68 7.49 -5.68
C ILE A 145 -17.72 7.30 -6.77
N GLN A 146 -18.55 6.26 -6.63
CA GLN A 146 -19.66 6.07 -7.54
C GLN A 146 -20.74 7.15 -7.31
N PRO A 147 -21.30 7.74 -8.38
CA PRO A 147 -22.39 8.69 -8.25
C PRO A 147 -23.60 8.03 -7.61
N LEU A 148 -24.21 8.71 -6.64
CA LEU A 148 -25.35 8.20 -5.91
C LEU A 148 -26.60 8.22 -6.80
N ASN A 149 -27.10 7.05 -7.21
CA ASN A 149 -28.38 6.92 -7.90
C ASN A 149 -29.44 6.37 -6.94
N ILE A 150 -30.39 7.23 -6.58
CA ILE A 150 -31.53 6.91 -5.69
C ILE A 150 -32.88 7.04 -6.39
N SER A 151 -32.89 7.24 -7.71
CA SER A 151 -34.13 7.39 -8.47
C SER A 151 -34.95 6.09 -8.42
N GLY A 152 -36.22 6.19 -8.03
CA GLY A 152 -37.14 5.05 -7.93
C GLY A 152 -36.98 4.19 -6.68
N PHE A 153 -36.16 4.61 -5.69
CA PHE A 153 -36.03 3.86 -4.44
C PHE A 153 -37.27 4.04 -3.56
N ASN A 154 -37.75 2.94 -2.97
CA ASN A 154 -38.77 2.99 -1.93
C ASN A 154 -38.16 3.30 -0.55
N ALA A 155 -39.00 3.55 0.47
CA ALA A 155 -38.55 3.96 1.80
C ALA A 155 -37.57 2.96 2.46
N ASP A 156 -37.76 1.66 2.24
CA ASP A 156 -36.90 0.63 2.84
C ASP A 156 -35.56 0.50 2.10
N GLN A 157 -35.57 0.65 0.77
CA GLN A 157 -34.36 0.73 -0.04
C GLN A 157 -33.51 1.96 0.33
N LEU A 158 -34.14 3.11 0.57
CA LEU A 158 -33.43 4.30 1.05
C LEU A 158 -32.77 4.07 2.42
N LYS A 159 -33.47 3.43 3.36
CA LYS A 159 -32.90 3.08 4.67
C LYS A 159 -31.72 2.11 4.54
N ASN A 160 -31.84 1.09 3.70
CA ASN A 160 -30.75 0.14 3.47
C ASN A 160 -29.55 0.84 2.83
N LYS A 161 -29.78 1.73 1.84
CA LYS A 161 -28.71 2.48 1.20
C LYS A 161 -28.01 3.43 2.17
N ALA A 162 -28.75 4.07 3.07
CA ALA A 162 -28.18 4.90 4.12
C ALA A 162 -27.29 4.09 5.08
N LYS A 163 -27.73 2.88 5.49
CA LYS A 163 -26.92 1.98 6.32
C LYS A 163 -25.64 1.54 5.62
N GLU A 164 -25.73 1.14 4.35
CA GLU A 164 -24.55 0.76 3.55
C GLU A 164 -23.52 1.89 3.48
N LEU A 165 -23.96 3.12 3.20
CA LEU A 165 -23.09 4.28 3.12
C LEU A 165 -22.48 4.62 4.48
N HIS A 166 -23.28 4.54 5.55
CA HIS A 166 -22.80 4.75 6.91
C HIS A 166 -21.69 3.74 7.28
N ASP A 167 -21.92 2.46 7.05
CA ASP A 167 -20.93 1.41 7.35
C ASP A 167 -19.66 1.56 6.51
N LEU A 168 -19.80 2.03 5.25
CA LEU A 168 -18.65 2.37 4.41
C LEU A 168 -17.86 3.55 4.97
N ILE A 169 -18.53 4.62 5.40
CA ILE A 169 -17.89 5.80 6.00
C ILE A 169 -17.13 5.40 7.27
N CYS A 170 -17.76 4.65 8.18
CA CYS A 170 -17.10 4.21 9.42
C CYS A 170 -15.86 3.36 9.15
N ARG A 171 -15.88 2.51 8.12
CA ARG A 171 -14.70 1.74 7.71
C ARG A 171 -13.58 2.65 7.19
N LEU A 172 -13.91 3.57 6.28
CA LEU A 172 -12.95 4.52 5.71
C LEU A 172 -12.33 5.45 6.77
N GLU A 173 -13.10 5.87 7.76
CA GLU A 173 -12.59 6.65 8.91
C GLU A 173 -11.56 5.85 9.72
N GLY A 174 -11.81 4.56 9.92
CA GLY A 174 -10.84 3.65 10.54
C GLY A 174 -9.55 3.55 9.74
N ASP A 175 -9.65 3.39 8.42
CA ASP A 175 -8.49 3.34 7.54
C ASP A 175 -7.68 4.64 7.57
N ILE A 176 -8.36 5.80 7.58
CA ILE A 176 -7.72 7.11 7.68
C ILE A 176 -6.94 7.24 9.00
N TYR A 177 -7.52 6.79 10.11
CA TYR A 177 -6.85 6.80 11.41
C TYR A 177 -5.58 5.94 11.38
N ASP A 178 -5.69 4.69 10.93
CA ASP A 178 -4.56 3.75 10.87
C ASP A 178 -3.44 4.27 9.95
N LEU A 179 -3.79 4.82 8.78
CA LEU A 179 -2.83 5.43 7.85
C LEU A 179 -2.15 6.68 8.44
N SER A 180 -2.91 7.50 9.16
CA SER A 180 -2.38 8.70 9.80
C SER A 180 -1.40 8.35 10.92
N GLN A 181 -1.71 7.34 11.75
CA GLN A 181 -0.78 6.83 12.77
C GLN A 181 0.53 6.30 12.15
N ARG A 182 0.42 5.52 11.06
CA ARG A 182 1.59 5.03 10.31
C ARG A 182 2.42 6.18 9.75
N PHE A 183 1.78 7.18 9.15
CA PHE A 183 2.44 8.35 8.60
C PHE A 183 3.21 9.15 9.66
N THR A 184 2.61 9.37 10.84
CA THR A 184 3.28 10.03 11.97
C THR A 184 4.53 9.27 12.40
N ARG A 185 4.43 7.94 12.54
CA ARG A 185 5.57 7.10 12.92
C ARG A 185 6.70 7.14 11.89
N GLN A 186 6.36 6.97 10.61
CA GLN A 186 7.34 7.05 9.52
C GLN A 186 8.01 8.43 9.47
N SER A 187 7.26 9.50 9.71
CA SER A 187 7.80 10.86 9.74
C SER A 187 8.82 11.04 10.87
N TYR A 188 8.54 10.46 12.04
CA TYR A 188 9.48 10.45 13.17
C TYR A 188 10.75 9.66 12.83
N ASP A 189 10.60 8.43 12.32
CA ASP A 189 11.73 7.58 11.94
C ASP A 189 12.62 8.27 10.89
N MET A 190 12.02 8.95 9.90
CA MET A 190 12.75 9.72 8.89
C MET A 190 13.50 10.91 9.47
N GLN A 191 12.93 11.62 10.45
CA GLN A 191 13.61 12.72 11.14
C GLN A 191 14.82 12.22 11.94
N GLU A 192 14.67 11.11 12.66
CA GLU A 192 15.75 10.48 13.43
C GLU A 192 16.89 10.01 12.51
N LEU A 193 16.56 9.35 11.39
CA LEU A 193 17.55 8.92 10.40
C LEU A 193 18.30 10.11 9.80
N ALA A 194 17.59 11.20 9.47
CA ALA A 194 18.20 12.42 8.95
C ALA A 194 19.11 13.11 9.99
N GLU A 195 18.80 13.01 11.28
CA GLU A 195 19.66 13.53 12.35
C GLU A 195 20.90 12.65 12.54
N ARG A 196 20.75 11.32 12.58
CA ARG A 196 21.87 10.37 12.64
C ARG A 196 22.83 10.54 11.46
N ALA A 197 22.31 10.70 10.24
CA ALA A 197 23.12 10.97 9.06
C ALA A 197 23.92 12.28 9.18
N ARG A 198 23.32 13.34 9.75
CA ARG A 198 24.01 14.61 10.01
C ARG A 198 25.11 14.46 11.07
N GLN A 199 24.90 13.64 12.10
CA GLN A 199 25.91 13.38 13.12
C GLN A 199 27.11 12.60 12.54
N ILE A 200 26.85 11.58 11.71
CA ILE A 200 27.89 10.81 11.03
C ILE A 200 28.71 11.69 10.08
N ASN A 201 28.07 12.58 9.32
CA ASN A 201 28.77 13.47 8.38
C ASN A 201 29.52 14.63 9.05
N LYS A 202 29.33 14.84 10.36
CA LYS A 202 29.97 15.92 11.14
C LYS A 202 31.16 15.43 11.96
N GLY A 203 31.33 14.11 12.11
CA GLY A 203 32.51 13.47 12.70
C GLY A 203 33.50 13.04 11.62
#